data_AF-A0A7C7NFJ6-F1
#
_entry.id   AF-A0A7C7NFJ6-F1
#
_cell.length_a   1.000
_cell.length_b   1.000
_cell.length_c   1.000
_cell.angle_alpha   90.00
_cell.angle_beta   90.00
_cell.angle_gamma   90.00
#
_symmetry.space_group_name_H-M   'P 1'
#
loop_
_entity.id
_entity.type
_entity.pdbx_description
1 polymer ?
#
loop_
_entity_poly.entity_id
_entity_poly.type
_entity_poly.pdbx_seq_one_letter_code
_entity_poly.pdbx_strand_id
1 'polypeptide(L)'
;MFSFLGPMWLGLGVSTIADLVLPRMRAVAGAFFILMLSMLGMALGPYLTGEVSDFLQDQGVSEGEAIKTALAWCTCVLVITIGCLLTACRYLPEEEKNKVEIARSYGEPI
;
A
#
# COMPACT_ATOMS: atom_id res chain seq x y z
N MET A 1 -3.57 -13.61 -18.02
CA MET A 1 -4.46 -13.64 -16.82
C MET A 1 -3.98 -12.68 -15.74
N PHE A 2 -2.71 -12.71 -15.33
CA PHE A 2 -2.18 -11.81 -14.28
C PHE A 2 -2.30 -10.32 -14.62
N SER A 3 -2.08 -9.91 -15.87
CA SER A 3 -2.18 -8.50 -16.28
C SER A 3 -3.59 -7.90 -16.20
N PHE A 4 -4.64 -8.73 -16.19
CA PHE A 4 -6.03 -8.29 -16.07
C PHE A 4 -6.50 -8.20 -14.62
N LEU A 5 -6.10 -9.17 -13.79
CA LEU A 5 -6.49 -9.22 -12.37
C LEU A 5 -5.59 -8.35 -11.49
N GLY A 6 -4.32 -8.20 -11.89
CA GLY A 6 -3.29 -7.46 -11.15
C GLY A 6 -3.64 -6.01 -10.83
N PRO A 7 -4.24 -5.20 -11.74
CA PRO A 7 -4.55 -3.80 -11.43
C PRO A 7 -5.93 -3.60 -10.78
N MET A 8 -6.76 -4.63 -10.61
CA MET A 8 -8.14 -4.45 -10.11
C MET A 8 -8.21 -3.81 -8.72
N TRP A 9 -7.22 -4.09 -7.86
CA TRP A 9 -7.18 -3.53 -6.50
C TRP A 9 -6.95 -2.01 -6.49
N LEU A 10 -6.33 -1.45 -7.53
CA LEU A 10 -6.07 -0.01 -7.62
C LEU A 10 -7.38 0.78 -7.65
N GLY A 11 -8.37 0.32 -8.41
CA GLY A 11 -9.69 0.96 -8.49
C GLY A 11 -10.44 0.93 -7.15
N LEU A 12 -10.36 -0.20 -6.45
CA LEU A 12 -10.97 -0.36 -5.13
C LEU A 12 -10.34 0.59 -4.11
N GLY A 13 -9.01 0.67 -4.07
CA GLY A 13 -8.29 1.54 -3.14
C GLY A 13 -8.62 3.03 -3.33
N VAL A 14 -8.68 3.50 -4.58
CA VAL A 14 -9.02 4.89 -4.90
C VAL A 14 -10.46 5.22 -4.48
N SER A 15 -11.41 4.32 -4.72
CA SER A 15 -12.81 4.52 -4.30
C SER A 15 -12.92 4.63 -2.77
N THR A 16 -12.32 3.69 -2.04
CA THR A 16 -12.34 3.67 -0.58
C THR A 16 -11.80 4.96 0.03
N ILE A 17 -10.69 5.48 -0.49
CA ILE A 17 -10.10 6.73 0.02
C ILE A 17 -11.02 7.93 -0.26
N ALA A 18 -11.69 7.95 -1.42
CA ALA A 18 -12.63 9.01 -1.77
C ALA A 18 -13.92 8.97 -0.93
N ASP A 19 -14.32 7.80 -0.44
CA ASP A 19 -15.53 7.61 0.38
C ASP A 19 -15.31 7.97 1.87
N LEU A 20 -14.08 7.80 2.36
CA LEU A 20 -13.67 8.14 3.73
C LEU A 20 -13.49 9.65 3.99
N VAL A 21 -13.33 10.45 2.93
CA VAL A 21 -13.08 11.89 3.07
C VAL A 21 -14.27 12.74 2.59
N LEU A 22 -14.36 13.98 3.08
CA LEU A 22 -15.36 14.94 2.63
C LEU A 22 -15.12 15.34 1.15
N PRO A 23 -16.17 15.72 0.39
CA PRO A 23 -16.06 16.04 -1.03
C PRO A 23 -14.97 17.07 -1.38
N ARG A 24 -14.73 18.08 -0.53
CA ARG A 24 -13.67 19.09 -0.76
C ARG A 24 -12.25 18.55 -0.61
N MET A 25 -12.06 17.46 0.15
CA MET A 25 -10.74 16.90 0.48
C MET A 25 -10.32 15.77 -0.47
N ARG A 26 -11.23 15.29 -1.33
CA ARG A 26 -10.99 14.17 -2.26
C ARG A 26 -9.77 14.36 -3.17
N ALA A 27 -9.53 15.58 -3.63
CA ALA A 27 -8.38 15.89 -4.47
C ALA A 27 -7.04 15.67 -3.75
N VAL A 28 -6.95 16.13 -2.50
CA VAL A 28 -5.73 15.98 -1.67
C VAL A 28 -5.52 14.52 -1.27
N ALA A 29 -6.60 13.83 -0.88
CA ALA A 29 -6.55 12.41 -0.53
C ALA A 29 -6.10 11.53 -1.72
N GLY A 30 -6.59 11.83 -2.93
CA GLY A 30 -6.16 11.16 -4.16
C GLY A 30 -4.70 11.42 -4.51
N ALA A 31 -4.24 12.67 -4.39
CA ALA A 31 -2.83 13.01 -4.61
C ALA A 31 -1.89 12.29 -3.63
N PHE A 32 -2.27 12.24 -2.35
CA PHE A 32 -1.52 11.52 -1.32
C PHE A 32 -1.47 10.01 -1.62
N PHE A 33 -2.58 9.41 -2.05
CA PHE A 33 -2.61 8.00 -2.44
C PHE A 33 -1.64 7.69 -3.59
N ILE A 34 -1.63 8.50 -4.64
CA ILE A 34 -0.73 8.33 -5.79
C ILE A 34 0.74 8.49 -5.36
N LEU A 35 1.01 9.47 -4.49
CA LEU A 35 2.35 9.69 -3.93
C LEU A 35 2.81 8.47 -3.13
N MET A 36 1.97 7.94 -2.24
CA MET A 36 2.26 6.72 -1.49
C MET A 36 2.50 5.51 -2.39
N LEU A 37 1.64 5.31 -3.40
CA LEU A 37 1.79 4.22 -4.37
C LEU A 37 3.13 4.29 -5.10
N SER A 38 3.56 5.50 -5.46
CA SER A 38 4.81 5.72 -6.18
C SER A 38 6.04 5.49 -5.28
N MET A 39 6.04 6.05 -4.07
CA MET A 39 7.17 5.93 -3.16
C MET A 39 7.29 4.52 -2.56
N LEU A 40 6.19 3.94 -2.06
CA LEU A 40 6.21 2.63 -1.42
C LEU A 40 6.19 1.49 -2.44
N GLY A 41 5.50 1.65 -3.57
CA GLY A 41 5.41 0.62 -4.59
C GLY A 41 6.66 0.57 -5.46
N MET A 42 6.92 1.66 -6.17
CA MET A 42 7.94 1.65 -7.24
C MET A 42 9.35 1.95 -6.75
N ALA A 43 9.53 2.77 -5.71
CA ALA A 43 10.85 3.08 -5.19
C ALA A 43 11.31 2.06 -4.13
N LEU A 44 10.47 1.77 -3.13
CA LEU A 44 10.85 0.88 -2.03
C LEU A 44 11.00 -0.59 -2.46
N GLY A 45 10.15 -1.08 -3.36
CA GLY A 45 10.14 -2.50 -3.78
C GLY A 45 11.48 -2.97 -4.40
N PRO A 46 11.96 -2.31 -5.47
CA PRO A 46 13.24 -2.65 -6.08
C PRO A 46 14.42 -2.40 -5.14
N TYR A 47 14.35 -1.35 -4.32
CA TYR A 47 15.39 -1.05 -3.34
C TYR A 47 15.59 -2.19 -2.34
N LEU A 48 14.50 -2.65 -1.69
CA LEU A 48 14.58 -3.77 -0.75
C LEU A 48 15.00 -5.08 -1.43
N THR A 49 14.54 -5.32 -2.65
CA THR A 49 14.92 -6.52 -3.41
C THR A 49 16.42 -6.51 -3.73
N GLY A 50 16.97 -5.34 -4.10
CA GLY A 50 18.40 -5.15 -4.35
C GLY A 50 19.24 -5.38 -3.10
N GLU A 51 18.91 -4.71 -1.99
CA GLU A 51 19.64 -4.84 -0.72
C GLU A 51 19.65 -6.29 -0.19
N VAL A 52 18.51 -6.99 -0.28
CA VAL A 52 18.44 -8.41 0.14
C VAL A 52 19.25 -9.30 -0.80
N SER A 53 19.25 -9.01 -2.11
CA SER A 53 20.06 -9.73 -3.08
C SER A 53 21.55 -9.53 -2.84
N ASP A 54 21.99 -8.32 -2.54
CA ASP A 54 23.39 -7.99 -2.25
C ASP A 54 23.86 -8.67 -0.95
N PHE A 55 23.01 -8.70 0.08
CA PHE A 55 23.29 -9.45 1.31
C PHE A 55 23.43 -10.96 1.07
N LEU A 56 22.63 -11.54 0.18
CA LEU A 56 22.74 -12.97 -0.18
C LEU A 56 23.99 -13.27 -1.01
N GLN A 57 24.42 -12.33 -1.86
CA GLN A 57 25.67 -12.45 -2.62
C GLN A 57 26.90 -12.41 -1.71
N ASP A 58 26.90 -11.55 -0.68
CA ASP A 58 27.97 -11.50 0.33
C ASP A 58 28.10 -12.81 1.13
N GLN A 59 27.00 -13.57 1.26
CA GLN A 59 27.00 -14.91 1.83
C GLN A 59 27.49 -16.02 0.88
N GLY A 60 27.91 -15.67 -0.33
CA GLY A 60 28.46 -16.60 -1.33
C GLY A 60 27.42 -17.29 -2.21
N VAL A 61 26.18 -16.78 -2.24
CA VAL A 61 25.12 -17.29 -3.14
C VAL A 61 25.34 -16.77 -4.56
N SER A 62 25.17 -17.64 -5.57
CA SER A 62 25.20 -17.27 -6.99
C SER A 62 24.18 -16.16 -7.30
N GLU A 63 24.58 -15.18 -8.11
CA GLU A 63 23.79 -13.99 -8.48
C GLU A 63 22.34 -14.33 -8.89
N GLY A 64 22.16 -15.37 -9.71
CA GLY A 64 20.84 -15.79 -10.17
C GLY A 64 19.95 -16.38 -9.07
N GLU A 65 20.54 -17.12 -8.11
CA GLU A 65 19.79 -17.71 -7.00
C GLU A 65 19.53 -16.67 -5.89
N ALA A 66 20.43 -15.69 -5.72
CA ALA A 66 20.28 -14.58 -4.78
C ALA A 66 19.05 -13.72 -5.13
N ILE A 67 18.91 -13.28 -6.38
CA ILE A 67 17.77 -12.47 -6.83
C ILE A 67 16.44 -13.24 -6.68
N LYS A 68 16.43 -14.52 -7.06
CA LYS A 68 15.25 -15.37 -6.94
C LYS A 68 14.81 -15.54 -5.49
N THR A 69 15.77 -15.74 -4.58
CA THR A 69 15.52 -15.88 -3.15
C THR A 69 15.09 -14.55 -2.53
N ALA A 70 15.70 -13.43 -2.94
CA ALA A 70 15.31 -12.09 -2.54
C ALA A 70 13.85 -11.79 -2.94
N LEU A 71 13.45 -12.11 -4.18
CA LEU A 71 12.08 -11.92 -4.64
C LEU A 71 11.07 -12.80 -3.87
N ALA A 72 11.45 -14.03 -3.55
CA ALA A 72 10.64 -14.91 -2.71
C ALA A 72 10.45 -14.32 -1.29
N TRP A 73 11.51 -13.76 -0.70
CA TRP A 73 11.44 -13.06 0.59
C TRP A 73 10.61 -11.78 0.54
N CYS A 74 10.68 -11.00 -0.55
CA CYS A 74 9.82 -9.84 -0.73
C CYS A 74 8.33 -10.21 -0.73
N THR A 75 7.98 -11.46 -1.08
CA THR A 75 6.60 -11.95 -1.01
C THR A 75 6.08 -12.01 0.43
N CYS A 76 6.95 -12.11 1.45
CA CYS A 76 6.56 -12.02 2.85
C CYS A 76 5.91 -10.68 3.22
N VAL A 77 6.16 -9.60 2.45
CA VAL A 77 5.48 -8.32 2.65
C VAL A 77 3.96 -8.46 2.50
N LEU A 78 3.48 -9.46 1.74
CA LEU A 78 2.05 -9.75 1.62
C LEU A 78 1.41 -10.12 2.96
N VAL A 79 2.17 -10.68 3.91
CA VAL A 79 1.65 -10.94 5.26
C VAL A 79 1.31 -9.63 5.97
N ILE A 80 2.16 -8.62 5.83
CA ILE A 80 1.91 -7.27 6.35
C ILE A 80 0.68 -6.68 5.65
N THR A 81 0.59 -6.80 4.32
CA THR A 81 -0.56 -6.36 3.54
C THR A 81 -1.87 -7.02 3.99
N ILE A 82 -1.87 -8.33 4.24
CA ILE A 82 -3.04 -9.05 4.76
C ILE A 82 -3.41 -8.51 6.15
N GLY A 83 -2.44 -8.27 7.03
CA GLY A 83 -2.68 -7.66 8.34
C GLY A 83 -3.33 -6.27 8.23
N CYS A 84 -2.79 -5.41 7.36
CA CYS A 84 -3.37 -4.10 7.08
C CYS A 84 -4.77 -4.20 6.48
N LEU A 85 -5.01 -5.17 5.59
CA LEU A 85 -6.33 -5.38 4.97
C LEU A 85 -7.36 -5.83 6.00
N LEU A 86 -7.02 -6.77 6.89
CA LEU A 86 -7.92 -7.23 7.95
C LEU A 86 -8.27 -6.09 8.92
N THR A 87 -7.27 -5.30 9.30
CA THR A 87 -7.46 -4.07 10.07
C THR A 87 -8.39 -3.11 9.34
N ALA A 88 -8.10 -2.81 8.08
CA ALA A 88 -8.94 -1.93 7.26
C ALA A 88 -10.38 -2.44 7.22
N CYS A 89 -10.63 -3.72 6.93
CA CYS A 89 -11.97 -4.29 6.91
C CYS A 89 -12.75 -4.14 8.23
N ARG A 90 -12.06 -4.03 9.38
CA ARG A 90 -12.72 -3.80 10.67
C ARG A 90 -12.99 -2.32 10.95
N TYR A 91 -12.03 -1.43 10.66
CA TYR A 91 -12.13 -0.01 11.02
C TYR A 91 -12.89 0.81 9.96
N LEU A 92 -12.82 0.46 8.68
CA LEU A 92 -13.48 1.18 7.58
C LEU A 92 -14.97 1.47 7.84
N PRO A 93 -15.79 0.46 8.23
CA PRO A 93 -17.24 0.66 8.35
C PRO A 93 -17.63 1.62 9.48
N GLU A 94 -16.77 1.74 10.48
CA GLU A 94 -16.97 2.65 11.62
C GLU A 94 -16.51 4.07 11.25
N GLU A 95 -15.34 4.20 10.62
CA GLU A 95 -14.81 5.50 10.20
C GLU A 95 -15.64 6.15 9.09
N GLU A 96 -16.19 5.36 8.16
CA GLU A 96 -17.05 5.90 7.09
C GLU A 96 -18.32 6.54 7.65
N LYS A 97 -18.91 5.95 8.71
CA LYS A 97 -20.10 6.50 9.38
C LYS A 97 -19.79 7.77 10.17
N ASN A 98 -18.62 7.80 10.81
CA ASN A 98 -18.21 8.88 11.70
C ASN A 98 -17.38 9.96 11.01
N LYS A 99 -17.19 9.91 9.68
CA LYS A 99 -16.29 10.82 8.94
C LYS A 99 -16.55 12.31 9.15
N VAL A 100 -17.80 12.72 9.37
CA VAL A 100 -18.16 14.12 9.67
C VAL A 100 -17.75 14.50 11.10
N GLU A 101 -17.92 13.59 12.05
CA GLU A 101 -17.51 13.80 13.45
C GLU A 101 -15.99 13.81 13.59
N ILE A 102 -15.30 12.94 12.84
CA ILE A 102 -13.84 12.90 12.71
C ILE A 102 -13.34 14.20 12.07
N ALA A 103 -13.96 14.68 10.99
CA ALA A 103 -13.61 15.97 10.40
C ALA A 103 -13.78 17.12 11.41
N ARG A 104 -14.84 17.06 12.23
CA ARG A 104 -15.12 18.10 13.23
C ARG A 104 -14.07 18.09 14.34
N SER A 105 -13.62 16.91 14.78
CA SER A 105 -12.57 16.80 15.80
C SER A 105 -11.21 17.31 15.29
N TYR A 106 -10.96 17.23 13.98
CA TYR A 106 -9.79 17.84 13.34
C TYR A 106 -9.94 19.34 13.05
N GLY A 107 -11.05 19.97 13.48
CA GLY A 107 -11.27 21.40 13.36
C GLY A 107 -11.76 21.85 11.97
N GLU A 108 -12.27 20.93 11.15
CA GLU A 108 -12.87 21.30 9.87
C GLU A 108 -14.10 22.20 10.09
N PRO A 109 -14.24 23.31 9.32
CA PRO A 109 -15.44 24.12 9.32
C PRO A 109 -16.53 23.37 8.54
N ILE A 110 -17.38 22.64 9.27
CA ILE A 110 -18.56 21.90 8.79
C ILE A 110 -19.80 22.30 9.56
#